data_AF-A0A9E3RF91-F1
#
_entry.id   AF-A0A9E3RF91-F1
#
_cell.length_a   1.000
_cell.length_b   1.000
_cell.length_c   1.000
_cell.angle_alpha   90.00
_cell.angle_beta   90.00
_cell.angle_gamma   90.00
#
_symmetry.space_group_name_H-M   'P 1'
#
loop_
_entity.id
_entity.type
_entity.pdbx_description
1 polymer ?
#
loop_
_entity_poly.entity_id
_entity_poly.type
_entity_poly.pdbx_seq_one_letter_code
_entity_poly.pdbx_strand_id
1 'polypeptide(L)'
;MFFVSDSEEFKKSKIRDYLNGEPMIAILLAAANWEWSVGRCILFFGNRPNLELRYSLAHCYGLDRYKSLWKEELCDNDASIPRLPILIKQWNDFALAFEFRHRLIHGRGTCTRNMATKPIEMMIEATSDLYEFARLRGTNLNSRLVVRRKNKQV
;
A
#
# COMPACT_ATOMS: atom_id res chain seq x y z
N MET A 1 -10.63 2.93 8.89
CA MET A 1 -10.02 3.08 7.55
C MET A 1 -10.07 4.55 7.18
N PHE A 2 -9.03 5.10 6.53
CA PHE A 2 -9.04 6.49 6.07
C PHE A 2 -10.00 6.72 4.92
N PHE A 3 -10.50 7.95 4.77
CA PHE A 3 -11.25 8.35 3.59
C PHE A 3 -10.29 8.56 2.41
N VAL A 4 -10.81 8.38 1.20
CA VAL A 4 -10.04 8.61 -0.03
C VAL A 4 -9.59 10.08 -0.13
N SER A 5 -10.41 11.00 0.40
CA SER A 5 -10.14 12.44 0.42
C SER A 5 -9.12 12.88 1.48
N ASP A 6 -8.78 12.02 2.44
CA ASP A 6 -7.82 12.37 3.48
C ASP A 6 -6.43 12.57 2.84
N SER A 7 -5.73 13.64 3.24
CA SER A 7 -4.37 13.90 2.74
C SER A 7 -3.38 12.87 3.24
N GLU A 8 -2.25 12.73 2.54
CA GLU A 8 -1.18 11.84 2.97
C GLU A 8 -0.67 12.21 4.37
N GLU A 9 -0.47 13.50 4.62
CA GLU A 9 0.01 14.06 5.88
C GLU A 9 -0.96 13.77 7.03
N PHE A 10 -2.26 13.92 6.79
CA PHE A 10 -3.28 13.60 7.78
C PHE A 10 -3.24 12.12 8.17
N LYS A 11 -3.16 11.22 7.18
CA LYS A 11 -3.07 9.77 7.42
C LYS A 11 -1.83 9.43 8.24
N LYS A 12 -0.67 9.99 7.89
CA LYS A 12 0.60 9.81 8.62
C LYS A 12 0.49 10.30 10.06
N SER A 13 -0.03 11.50 10.27
CA SER A 13 -0.23 12.06 11.61
C SER A 13 -1.14 11.17 12.44
N LYS A 14 -2.28 10.75 11.88
CA LYS A 14 -3.23 9.89 12.57
C LYS A 14 -2.64 8.54 12.96
N ILE A 15 -1.85 7.91 12.09
CA ILE A 15 -1.13 6.67 12.43
C ILE A 15 -0.21 6.89 13.64
N ARG A 16 0.55 7.99 13.64
CA ARG A 16 1.47 8.33 14.73
C ARG A 16 0.75 8.67 16.04
N ASP A 17 -0.42 9.31 15.98
CA ASP A 17 -1.24 9.61 17.16
C ASP A 17 -1.55 8.34 17.98
N TYR A 18 -1.84 7.22 17.30
CA TYR A 18 -2.13 5.94 17.95
C TYR A 18 -0.91 5.29 18.61
N LEU A 19 0.33 5.67 18.26
CA LEU A 19 1.54 5.06 18.82
C LEU A 19 1.64 5.23 20.35
N ASN A 20 1.10 6.32 20.89
CA ASN A 20 1.23 6.65 22.31
C ASN A 20 0.24 5.90 23.21
N GLY A 21 -0.92 5.49 22.67
CA GLY A 21 -1.96 4.79 23.44
C GLY A 21 -2.17 3.35 23.00
N GLU A 22 -2.22 3.12 21.69
CA GLU A 22 -2.65 1.86 21.08
C GLU A 22 -1.69 1.46 19.94
N PRO A 23 -0.44 1.07 20.27
CA PRO A 23 0.60 0.81 19.27
C PRO A 23 0.24 -0.30 18.27
N MET A 24 -0.56 -1.28 18.69
CA MET A 24 -1.09 -2.31 17.80
C MET A 24 -2.01 -1.71 16.74
N ILE A 25 -2.91 -0.80 17.13
CA ILE A 25 -3.81 -0.13 16.19
C ILE A 25 -3.00 0.72 15.20
N ALA A 26 -1.96 1.41 15.67
CA ALA A 26 -1.05 2.15 14.80
C ALA A 26 -0.38 1.25 13.73
N ILE A 27 0.10 0.06 14.11
CA ILE A 27 0.64 -0.94 13.17
C ILE A 27 -0.39 -1.37 12.13
N LEU A 28 -1.60 -1.70 12.56
CA LEU A 28 -2.66 -2.16 11.68
C LEU A 28 -3.09 -1.06 10.70
N LEU A 29 -3.20 0.18 11.17
CA LEU A 29 -3.51 1.34 10.33
C LEU A 29 -2.40 1.65 9.34
N ALA A 30 -1.13 1.56 9.75
CA ALA A 30 0.02 1.76 8.86
C ALA A 30 0.04 0.72 7.72
N ALA A 31 -0.14 -0.56 8.06
CA ALA A 31 -0.22 -1.63 7.08
C ALA A 31 -1.41 -1.45 6.12
N ALA A 32 -2.61 -1.18 6.65
CA ALA A 32 -3.80 -0.96 5.85
C ALA A 32 -3.68 0.26 4.93
N ASN A 33 -3.01 1.33 5.39
CA ASN A 33 -2.73 2.50 4.58
C ASN A 33 -1.79 2.19 3.41
N TRP A 34 -0.76 1.37 3.64
CA TRP A 34 0.13 0.91 2.58
C TRP A 34 -0.61 0.01 1.58
N GLU A 35 -1.37 -0.99 2.06
CA GLU A 35 -2.17 -1.91 1.23
C GLU A 35 -3.17 -1.15 0.36
N TRP A 36 -3.85 -0.15 0.94
CA TRP A 36 -4.73 0.74 0.20
C TRP A 36 -3.97 1.54 -0.87
N SER A 37 -2.81 2.11 -0.53
CA SER A 37 -2.01 2.94 -1.44
C SER A 37 -1.46 2.12 -2.63
N VAL A 38 -0.93 0.92 -2.39
CA VAL A 38 -0.44 0.06 -3.48
C VAL A 38 -1.60 -0.43 -4.35
N GLY A 39 -2.74 -0.78 -3.75
CA GLY A 39 -3.95 -1.13 -4.51
C GLY A 39 -4.45 0.03 -5.36
N ARG A 40 -4.34 1.27 -4.87
CA ARG A 40 -4.68 2.49 -5.62
C ARG A 40 -3.72 2.73 -6.78
N CYS A 41 -2.42 2.55 -6.60
CA CYS A 41 -1.46 2.57 -7.71
C CYS A 41 -1.84 1.56 -8.79
N ILE A 42 -2.13 0.31 -8.41
CA ILE A 42 -2.56 -0.74 -9.36
C ILE A 42 -3.85 -0.33 -10.08
N LEU A 43 -4.82 0.27 -9.37
CA LEU A 43 -6.05 0.76 -9.99
C LEU A 43 -5.87 2.01 -10.86
N PHE A 44 -4.85 2.84 -10.64
CA PHE A 44 -4.58 3.97 -11.52
C PHE A 44 -3.82 3.56 -12.76
N PHE A 45 -2.77 2.77 -12.58
CA PHE A 45 -1.77 2.50 -13.62
C PHE A 45 -1.88 1.10 -14.25
N GLY A 46 -2.69 0.20 -13.69
CA GLY A 46 -2.89 -1.14 -14.24
C GLY A 46 -3.65 -1.13 -15.57
N ASN A 47 -3.45 -2.17 -16.36
CA ASN A 47 -3.94 -2.25 -17.73
C ASN A 47 -5.32 -2.89 -17.82
N ARG A 48 -5.63 -3.83 -16.91
CA ARG A 48 -6.95 -4.49 -16.91
C ARG A 48 -8.10 -3.55 -16.54
N PRO A 49 -9.35 -3.91 -16.92
CA PRO A 49 -10.55 -3.21 -16.48
C PRO A 49 -10.64 -3.11 -14.95
N ASN A 50 -11.17 -2.00 -14.43
CA ASN A 50 -11.20 -1.76 -12.98
C ASN A 50 -11.95 -2.85 -12.21
N LEU A 51 -12.98 -3.47 -12.81
CA LEU A 51 -13.74 -4.54 -12.17
C LEU A 51 -12.87 -5.78 -11.92
N GLU A 52 -12.08 -6.18 -12.92
CA GLU A 52 -11.18 -7.33 -12.84
C GLU A 52 -10.05 -7.06 -11.85
N LEU A 53 -9.45 -5.86 -11.90
CA LEU A 53 -8.42 -5.45 -10.95
C LEU A 53 -8.94 -5.43 -9.51
N ARG A 54 -10.16 -4.94 -9.28
CA ARG A 54 -10.79 -4.97 -7.95
C ARG A 54 -11.00 -6.39 -7.46
N TYR A 55 -11.40 -7.30 -8.34
CA TYR A 55 -11.53 -8.72 -8.01
C TYR A 55 -10.17 -9.33 -7.63
N SER A 56 -9.11 -9.08 -8.43
CA SER A 56 -7.75 -9.54 -8.10
C SER A 56 -7.23 -8.95 -6.78
N LEU A 57 -7.44 -7.65 -6.54
CA LEU A 57 -7.05 -6.98 -5.31
C LEU A 57 -7.80 -7.49 -4.07
N ALA A 58 -9.08 -7.86 -4.22
CA ALA A 58 -9.87 -8.42 -3.11
C ALA A 58 -9.29 -9.76 -2.60
N HIS A 59 -8.54 -10.49 -3.44
CA HIS A 59 -7.90 -11.76 -3.13
C HIS A 59 -6.36 -11.63 -3.02
N CYS A 60 -5.87 -10.39 -2.96
CA CYS A 60 -4.45 -10.07 -2.87
C CYS A 60 -4.06 -9.90 -1.40
N TYR A 61 -3.50 -10.96 -0.82
CA TYR A 61 -3.02 -10.97 0.56
C TYR A 61 -1.50 -11.17 0.60
N GLY A 62 -0.83 -10.32 1.39
CA GLY A 62 0.61 -10.40 1.61
C GLY A 62 1.46 -9.80 0.49
N LEU A 63 2.72 -9.53 0.82
CA LEU A 63 3.64 -8.80 -0.06
C LEU A 63 3.93 -9.53 -1.37
N ASP A 64 3.97 -10.86 -1.37
CA ASP A 64 4.24 -11.64 -2.59
C ASP A 64 3.15 -11.46 -3.64
N ARG A 65 1.88 -11.45 -3.23
CA ARG A 65 0.77 -11.22 -4.17
C ARG A 65 0.77 -9.80 -4.71
N TYR A 66 1.06 -8.80 -3.86
CA TYR A 66 1.20 -7.42 -4.33
C TYR A 66 2.37 -7.26 -5.29
N LYS A 67 3.52 -7.90 -5.04
CA LYS A 67 4.66 -7.91 -5.98
C LYS A 67 4.27 -8.50 -7.33
N SER A 68 3.61 -9.65 -7.33
CA SER A 68 3.21 -10.34 -8.56
C SER A 68 2.19 -9.51 -9.35
N LEU A 69 1.14 -9.01 -8.68
CA LEU A 69 0.11 -8.20 -9.33
C LEU A 69 0.67 -6.85 -9.82
N TRP A 70 1.56 -6.21 -9.06
CA TRP A 70 2.28 -5.01 -9.52
C TRP A 70 3.08 -5.29 -10.78
N LYS A 71 3.83 -6.40 -10.81
CA LYS A 71 4.63 -6.77 -11.97
C LYS A 71 3.75 -6.99 -13.21
N GLU A 72 2.73 -7.82 -13.09
CA GLU A 72 1.79 -8.15 -14.17
C GLU A 72 1.11 -6.90 -14.72
N GLU A 73 0.59 -6.04 -13.84
CA GLU A 73 -0.21 -4.90 -14.27
C GLU A 73 0.59 -3.70 -14.71
N LEU A 74 1.75 -3.45 -14.11
CA LEU A 74 2.52 -2.23 -14.35
C LEU A 74 3.82 -2.53 -15.11
N CYS A 75 4.68 -3.39 -14.57
CA CYS A 75 6.04 -3.59 -15.12
C CYS A 75 6.05 -4.31 -16.46
N ASP A 76 5.22 -5.34 -16.65
CA ASP A 76 5.23 -6.16 -17.86
C ASP A 76 4.74 -5.37 -19.09
N ASN A 77 4.03 -4.25 -18.87
CA ASN A 77 3.50 -3.37 -19.91
C ASN A 77 4.25 -2.03 -20.02
N ASP A 78 5.05 -1.64 -19.02
CA ASP A 78 5.85 -0.42 -19.01
C ASP A 78 7.19 -0.66 -18.30
N ALA A 79 8.25 -0.82 -19.09
CA ALA A 79 9.61 -1.07 -18.62
C ALA A 79 10.20 0.10 -17.80
N SER A 80 9.60 1.31 -17.86
CA SER A 80 10.02 2.44 -17.02
C SER A 80 9.55 2.30 -15.57
N ILE A 81 8.59 1.40 -15.28
CA ILE A 81 8.06 1.22 -13.93
C ILE A 81 8.95 0.25 -13.14
N PRO A 82 9.58 0.68 -12.04
CA PRO A 82 10.37 -0.21 -11.20
C PRO A 82 9.48 -1.28 -10.56
N ARG A 83 10.07 -2.45 -10.32
CA ARG A 83 9.44 -3.49 -9.50
C ARG A 83 9.21 -2.96 -8.09
N LEU A 84 8.16 -3.44 -7.42
CA LEU A 84 7.79 -2.98 -6.08
C LEU A 84 8.96 -3.02 -5.05
N PRO A 85 9.83 -4.04 -5.00
CA PRO A 85 11.00 -4.04 -4.10
C PRO A 85 12.09 -3.03 -4.42
N ILE A 86 12.13 -2.52 -5.66
CA ILE A 86 13.04 -1.46 -6.08
C ILE A 86 12.41 -0.10 -5.78
N LEU A 87 11.09 0.01 -5.96
CA LEU A 87 10.35 1.25 -5.71
C LEU A 87 10.39 1.65 -4.23
N ILE A 88 10.20 0.69 -3.33
CA ILE A 88 10.25 0.92 -1.88
C ILE A 88 11.70 0.89 -1.42
N LYS A 89 12.24 2.05 -1.02
CA LYS A 89 13.69 2.24 -0.80
C LYS A 89 14.28 1.31 0.26
N GLN A 90 13.51 1.00 1.30
CA GLN A 90 13.91 0.13 2.41
C GLN A 90 13.10 -1.17 2.41
N TRP A 91 12.97 -1.83 1.25
CA TRP A 91 12.09 -2.99 1.08
C TRP A 91 12.25 -4.09 2.14
N ASN A 92 13.49 -4.44 2.52
CA ASN A 92 13.72 -5.51 3.49
C ASN A 92 13.21 -5.14 4.89
N ASP A 93 13.52 -3.94 5.38
CA ASP A 93 12.99 -3.45 6.66
C ASP A 93 11.46 -3.30 6.62
N PHE A 94 10.92 -2.79 5.51
CA PHE A 94 9.49 -2.73 5.28
C PHE A 94 8.84 -4.13 5.31
N ALA A 95 9.45 -5.14 4.68
CA ALA A 95 8.93 -6.49 4.66
C ALA A 95 8.88 -7.11 6.06
N LEU A 96 9.92 -6.91 6.86
CA LEU A 96 9.95 -7.32 8.26
C LEU A 96 8.89 -6.57 9.10
N ALA A 97 8.71 -5.28 8.86
CA ALA A 97 7.67 -4.48 9.50
C ALA A 97 6.26 -4.99 9.14
N PHE A 98 6.02 -5.31 7.87
CA PHE A 98 4.74 -5.84 7.41
C PHE A 98 4.44 -7.23 7.99
N GLU A 99 5.47 -8.09 8.11
CA GLU A 99 5.35 -9.39 8.77
C GLU A 99 5.06 -9.26 10.28
N PHE A 100 5.56 -8.20 10.93
CA PHE A 100 5.19 -7.92 12.32
C PHE A 100 3.68 -7.75 12.48
N ARG A 101 3.00 -7.07 11.55
CA ARG A 101 1.53 -6.99 11.52
C ARG A 101 0.87 -8.36 11.41
N HIS A 102 1.39 -9.26 10.55
CA HIS A 102 0.87 -10.63 10.42
C HIS A 102 0.94 -11.39 11.76
N ARG A 103 2.07 -11.31 12.48
CA ARG A 103 2.21 -11.94 13.80
C ARG A 103 1.22 -11.39 14.82
N LEU A 104 0.99 -10.08 14.83
CA LEU A 104 0.06 -9.43 15.77
C LEU A 104 -1.40 -9.87 15.54
N ILE A 105 -1.88 -9.86 14.28
CA ILE A 105 -3.28 -10.24 13.98
C ILE A 105 -3.59 -11.70 14.32
N HIS A 106 -2.57 -12.57 14.33
CA HIS A 106 -2.72 -13.97 14.69
C HIS A 106 -2.43 -14.26 16.16
N GLY A 107 -2.26 -13.22 17.00
CA GLY A 107 -2.01 -13.37 18.43
C GLY A 107 -0.65 -14.02 18.77
N ARG A 108 0.31 -14.02 17.83
CA ARG A 108 1.62 -14.65 17.96
C ARG A 108 2.72 -13.68 18.41
N GLY A 109 2.35 -12.51 18.91
CA GLY A 109 3.30 -11.48 19.33
C GLY A 109 2.69 -10.45 20.26
N THR A 110 3.56 -9.79 21.02
CA THR A 110 3.22 -8.62 21.83
C THR A 110 3.59 -7.35 21.07
N CYS A 111 2.92 -6.25 21.40
CA CYS A 111 3.16 -4.94 20.77
C CYS A 111 3.34 -3.89 21.86
N THR A 112 4.59 -3.54 22.17
CA THR A 112 4.89 -2.35 22.96
C THR A 112 5.14 -1.17 22.04
N ARG A 113 5.05 0.05 22.58
CA ARG A 113 5.41 1.28 21.84
C ARG A 113 6.78 1.17 21.18
N ASN A 114 7.81 0.77 21.93
CA ASN A 114 9.18 0.68 21.42
C ASN A 114 9.31 -0.33 20.27
N MET A 115 8.58 -1.46 20.34
CA MET A 115 8.56 -2.45 19.26
C MET A 115 7.82 -1.94 18.02
N ALA A 116 6.81 -1.09 18.19
CA ALA A 116 5.97 -0.59 17.11
C ALA A 116 6.56 0.60 16.36
N THR A 117 7.35 1.46 17.03
CA THR A 117 7.86 2.71 16.45
C THR A 117 8.56 2.51 15.11
N LYS A 118 9.60 1.66 15.05
CA LYS A 118 10.36 1.44 13.81
C LYS A 118 9.45 0.83 12.71
N PRO A 119 8.71 -0.28 12.94
CA PRO A 119 7.82 -0.82 11.93
C PRO A 119 6.78 0.17 11.37
N ILE A 120 6.21 1.03 12.21
CA ILE A 120 5.26 2.06 11.78
C ILE A 120 5.92 3.04 10.82
N GLU A 121 7.08 3.58 11.19
CA GLU A 121 7.79 4.53 10.32
C GLU A 121 8.21 3.89 9.00
N MET A 122 8.66 2.63 9.00
CA MET A 122 8.97 1.89 7.77
C MET A 122 7.74 1.75 6.84
N MET A 123 6.55 1.49 7.39
CA MET A 123 5.31 1.41 6.59
C MET A 123 4.84 2.78 6.10
N ILE A 124 5.03 3.84 6.89
CA ILE A 124 4.76 5.23 6.49
C ILE A 124 5.69 5.66 5.34
N GLU A 125 6.97 5.37 5.45
CA GLU A 125 7.96 5.66 4.40
C GLU A 125 7.66 4.88 3.12
N ALA A 126 7.39 3.58 3.22
CA ALA A 126 6.99 2.77 2.08
C ALA A 126 5.70 3.27 1.43
N THR A 127 4.76 3.81 2.22
CA THR A 127 3.57 4.46 1.67
C THR A 127 3.96 5.74 0.93
N SER A 128 4.86 6.54 1.49
CA SER A 128 5.35 7.78 0.87
C SER A 128 6.03 7.52 -0.48
N ASP A 129 6.79 6.44 -0.61
CA ASP A 129 7.39 6.02 -1.88
C ASP A 129 6.33 5.74 -2.97
N LEU A 130 5.15 5.21 -2.60
CA LEU A 130 4.03 5.01 -3.53
C LEU A 130 3.34 6.32 -3.94
N TYR A 131 3.17 7.25 -2.99
CA TYR A 131 2.63 8.58 -3.30
C TYR A 131 3.58 9.35 -4.21
N GLU A 132 4.88 9.30 -3.93
CA GLU A 132 5.91 9.91 -4.74
C GLU A 132 5.92 9.34 -6.16
N PHE A 133 5.87 8.01 -6.30
CA PHE A 133 5.72 7.34 -7.58
C PHE A 133 4.51 7.86 -8.37
N ALA A 134 3.34 7.93 -7.73
CA ALA A 134 2.13 8.39 -8.39
C ALA A 134 2.23 9.87 -8.80
N ARG A 135 2.80 10.70 -7.93
CA ARG A 135 3.01 12.14 -8.16
C ARG A 135 3.94 12.39 -9.35
N LEU A 136 5.05 11.66 -9.45
CA LEU A 136 5.98 11.74 -10.58
C LEU A 136 5.33 11.32 -11.90
N ARG A 137 4.26 10.50 -11.85
CA ARG A 137 3.43 10.13 -13.01
C ARG A 137 2.17 10.99 -13.16
N GLY A 138 2.16 12.18 -12.55
CA GLY A 138 1.08 13.16 -12.71
C GLY A 138 -0.26 12.75 -12.10
N THR A 139 -0.27 11.81 -11.16
CA THR A 139 -1.49 11.28 -10.54
C THR A 139 -1.52 11.56 -9.05
N ASN A 140 -2.69 11.99 -8.54
CA ASN A 140 -2.95 12.08 -7.11
C ASN A 140 -3.68 10.81 -6.63
N LEU A 141 -3.05 10.04 -5.73
CA LEU A 141 -3.65 8.81 -5.16
C LEU A 141 -4.90 9.04 -4.30
N ASN A 142 -5.25 10.29 -3.99
CA ASN A 142 -6.48 10.66 -3.30
C ASN A 142 -7.59 11.12 -4.26
N SER A 143 -7.29 11.22 -5.56
CA SER A 143 -8.26 11.65 -6.59
C SER A 143 -9.20 10.53 -7.04
N ARG A 144 -10.30 10.86 -7.70
CA ARG A 144 -11.24 9.86 -8.23
C ARG A 144 -10.52 8.93 -9.23
N LEU A 145 -10.79 7.62 -9.16
CA LEU A 145 -10.27 6.67 -10.15
C LEU A 145 -10.85 6.96 -11.54
N VAL A 146 -9.98 6.91 -12.55
CA VAL A 146 -10.41 6.77 -13.94
C VAL A 146 -11.05 5.40 -14.11
N VAL A 147 -12.18 5.35 -14.82
CA VAL A 147 -12.92 4.10 -15.06
C VAL A 147 -12.44 3.48 -16.38
N ARG A 148 -11.71 2.37 -16.30
CA ARG A 148 -11.40 1.51 -17.46
C ARG A 148 -12.43 0.39 -17.55
N ARG A 149 -13.09 0.29 -18.70
CA ARG A 149 -14.10 -0.73 -19.01
C ARG A 149 -13.53 -1.72 -20.03
N LYS A 150 -14.04 -2.95 -20.01
CA LYS A 150 -13.77 -3.91 -21.08
C LYS A 150 -14.40 -3.37 -22.37
N ASN A 151 -13.61 -3.22 -23.43
CA ASN A 151 -14.16 -2.90 -24.74
C ASN A 151 -15.12 -4.03 -25.13
N LYS A 152 -16.36 -3.70 -25.51
CA LYS A 152 -17.22 -4.67 -26.18
C LYS A 152 -16.52 -5.01 -27.49
N GLN A 153 -16.08 -6.25 -27.65
CA GLN A 153 -15.72 -6.75 -28.97
C GLN A 153 -16.98 -6.65 -29.83
N VAL A 154 -16.90 -5.86 -30.90
CA VAL A 154 -17.92 -5.76 -31.95
C VAL A 154 -17.70 -6.92 -32.91
#